data_AF-A0A222VSV8-F1
#
_entry.id   AF-A0A222VSV8-F1
#
_cell.length_a   1.000
_cell.length_b   1.000
_cell.length_c   1.000
_cell.angle_alpha   90.00
_cell.angle_beta   90.00
_cell.angle_gamma   90.00
#
_symmetry.space_group_name_H-M   'P 1'
#
loop_
_entity.id
_entity.type
_entity.pdbx_description
1 polymer ?
#
loop_
_entity_poly.entity_id
_entity_poly.type
_entity_poly.pdbx_seq_one_letter_code
_entity_poly.pdbx_strand_id
1 'polypeptide(L)'
;MRAIRRLTAKGKPPHEIAAEVPPARLVAALVRNLADSVGGDVAYAKPGGRSPVVVESWPPGVTGIAGAAGVAPVRGGGSLYVMAPGRWDEAARSRHHETAAWLGMALRLVRLGAEHEAAELRARRLSGERATAVARLDVVRDLERQRLAGAVTTTTLRDLGEVRRGLRAAIKNGGDGDGNDGLAEARDALDELIDSFRVVVRGVFPAMLPDSGPRAALEELAATLSRPVSFTGELGLRAGWQLESGFYHAVAAALNLLAGAESARPVTVSFARDDALRATLSAEGTPDLAALRQDVERVAVLGGELRASVKDGVAHIGVRLPERVEPLASTHTDPSELERSSIYRQVRELVRQGREATSGTPERAAWDAVAERLPMAPRLAVVGDLPDPGELPGVAVLVVDAPADRALAEEFLADEGPRGGIDAVLCAVAPSPEFRRALRSARNRVVLAEAGTVPVAVVAAALAARGPVIAAKRAVVGMSALVRSLPPGHRLRWAVDRVRVDTHEFAELELLDAIEHGELLRAVAVAATRLLGARGIDARSRLGLPSDAADDVVASAARAAVSGWRAHAAHPVVGGRERAACELLARTAEGLIT
;
A
#
# COMPACT_ATOMS: atom_id res chain seq x y z
N MET A 1 15.21 -47.95 45.43
CA MET A 1 16.67 -47.86 45.15
C MET A 1 16.88 -47.69 43.64
N ARG A 2 17.09 -46.46 43.15
CA ARG A 2 17.54 -46.21 41.78
C ARG A 2 19.04 -45.92 41.80
N ALA A 3 19.81 -46.84 41.22
CA ALA A 3 21.26 -46.84 41.27
C ALA A 3 21.86 -45.75 40.36
N ILE A 4 22.85 -45.10 40.95
CA ILE A 4 23.73 -44.08 40.40
C ILE A 4 24.57 -44.68 39.26
N ARG A 5 24.47 -44.11 38.06
CA ARG A 5 25.57 -44.10 37.07
C ARG A 5 25.85 -42.65 36.68
N ARG A 6 26.51 -41.90 37.57
CA ARG A 6 27.28 -40.71 37.18
C ARG A 6 28.58 -41.20 36.54
N LEU A 7 28.52 -41.53 35.26
CA LEU A 7 29.72 -41.64 34.43
C LEU A 7 30.29 -40.23 34.27
N THR A 8 31.44 -39.98 34.87
CA THR A 8 32.22 -38.74 34.75
C THR A 8 32.69 -38.55 33.32
N ALA A 9 31.83 -38.00 32.46
CA ALA A 9 32.26 -37.47 31.18
C ALA A 9 33.00 -36.14 31.44
N LYS A 10 34.27 -36.06 31.05
CA LYS A 10 34.98 -34.77 30.96
C LYS A 10 34.22 -33.91 29.95
N GLY A 11 33.46 -32.91 30.39
CA GLY A 11 32.83 -32.00 29.44
C GLY A 11 33.89 -31.27 28.60
N LYS A 12 33.54 -30.99 27.35
CA LYS A 12 34.42 -30.39 26.34
C LYS A 12 34.69 -28.92 26.66
N PRO A 13 35.81 -28.34 26.20
CA PRO A 13 36.00 -26.90 26.31
C PRO A 13 34.92 -26.14 25.49
N PRO A 14 34.44 -24.97 25.96
CA PRO A 14 33.32 -24.26 25.32
C PRO A 14 33.53 -23.89 23.85
N HIS A 15 34.77 -23.67 23.41
CA HIS A 15 35.08 -23.33 22.03
C HIS A 15 34.86 -24.49 21.05
N GLU A 16 35.07 -25.74 21.49
CA GLU A 16 34.75 -26.93 20.67
C GLU A 16 33.24 -27.07 20.49
N ILE A 17 32.45 -26.79 21.54
CA ILE A 17 30.98 -26.77 21.46
C ILE A 17 30.53 -25.68 20.47
N ALA A 18 31.15 -24.50 20.51
CA ALA A 18 30.84 -23.41 19.59
C ALA A 18 31.17 -23.73 18.11
N ALA A 19 32.14 -24.61 17.85
CA ALA A 19 32.50 -25.04 16.51
C ALA A 19 31.55 -26.13 15.96
N GLU A 20 31.02 -26.99 16.84
CA GLU A 20 30.20 -28.15 16.44
C GLU A 20 28.68 -27.84 16.41
N VAL A 21 28.22 -26.82 17.14
CA VAL A 21 26.79 -26.57 17.38
C VAL A 21 26.32 -25.32 16.64
N PRO A 22 25.17 -25.38 15.92
CA PRO A 22 24.62 -24.20 15.25
C PRO A 22 24.24 -23.10 16.27
N PRO A 23 24.36 -21.81 15.91
CA PRO A 23 24.14 -20.68 16.83
C PRO A 23 22.82 -20.74 17.61
N ALA A 24 21.73 -21.19 16.97
CA ALA A 24 20.41 -21.33 17.58
C ALA A 24 20.35 -22.32 18.77
N ARG A 25 21.28 -23.27 18.84
CA ARG A 25 21.36 -24.29 19.91
C ARG A 25 22.56 -24.11 20.84
N LEU A 26 23.39 -23.10 20.58
CA LEU A 26 24.67 -22.92 21.26
C LEU A 26 24.49 -22.60 22.75
N VAL A 27 23.50 -21.79 23.11
CA VAL A 27 23.17 -21.44 24.51
C VAL A 27 22.83 -22.70 25.32
N ALA A 28 21.91 -23.52 24.83
CA ALA A 28 21.51 -24.78 25.48
C ALA A 28 22.68 -25.78 25.56
N ALA A 29 23.48 -25.89 24.51
CA ALA A 29 24.63 -26.80 24.49
C ALA A 29 25.72 -26.39 25.48
N LEU A 30 26.01 -25.09 25.61
CA LEU A 30 26.98 -24.56 26.57
C LEU A 30 26.52 -24.76 28.02
N VAL A 31 25.24 -24.49 28.32
CA VAL A 31 24.65 -24.69 29.65
C VAL A 31 24.68 -26.16 30.06
N ARG A 32 24.28 -27.05 29.15
CA ARG A 32 24.31 -28.51 29.37
C ARG A 32 25.74 -29.03 29.55
N ASN A 33 26.68 -28.63 28.70
CA ASN A 33 28.08 -29.07 28.80
C ASN A 33 28.73 -28.62 30.12
N LEU A 34 28.38 -27.43 30.63
CA LEU A 34 28.84 -26.99 31.94
C LEU A 34 28.20 -27.81 33.06
N ALA A 35 26.90 -28.08 33.00
CA ALA A 35 26.18 -28.88 33.99
C ALA A 35 26.75 -30.31 34.10
N ASP A 36 26.96 -30.96 32.96
CA ASP A 36 27.58 -32.28 32.88
C ASP A 36 29.03 -32.24 33.41
N SER A 37 29.76 -31.13 33.17
CA SER A 37 31.12 -30.94 33.69
C SER A 37 31.16 -30.78 35.21
N VAL A 38 30.27 -30.01 35.83
CA VAL A 38 30.31 -29.71 37.27
C VAL A 38 29.52 -30.73 38.10
N GLY A 39 28.68 -31.55 37.43
CA GLY A 39 27.85 -32.58 38.06
C GLY A 39 26.76 -31.98 38.96
N GLY A 40 26.18 -30.86 38.54
CA GLY A 40 25.12 -30.11 39.22
C GLY A 40 24.27 -29.31 38.23
N ASP A 41 23.35 -28.51 38.74
CA ASP A 41 22.39 -27.78 37.91
C ASP A 41 23.00 -26.45 37.45
N VAL A 42 22.76 -26.07 36.20
CA VAL A 42 23.26 -24.81 35.63
C VAL A 42 22.10 -24.04 35.02
N ALA A 43 22.05 -22.74 35.27
CA ALA A 43 21.03 -21.87 34.70
C ALA A 43 21.67 -20.59 34.16
N TYR A 44 21.35 -20.22 32.93
CA TYR A 44 21.57 -18.86 32.43
C TYR A 44 20.32 -18.03 32.69
N ALA A 45 20.45 -16.94 33.42
CA ALA A 45 19.34 -16.05 33.73
C ALA A 45 19.65 -14.60 33.37
N LYS A 46 18.64 -13.87 32.88
CA LYS A 46 18.71 -12.43 32.62
C LYS A 46 18.14 -11.64 33.80
N PRO A 47 18.56 -10.37 33.99
CA PRO A 47 17.96 -9.52 35.01
C PRO A 47 16.46 -9.36 34.73
N GLY A 48 15.63 -9.62 35.73
CA GLY A 48 14.18 -9.37 35.71
C GLY A 48 13.80 -8.46 36.88
N GLY A 49 12.63 -7.81 36.81
CA GLY A 49 12.27 -6.73 37.72
C GLY A 49 12.29 -7.07 39.23
N ARG A 50 11.81 -8.27 39.62
CA ARG A 50 11.84 -8.73 41.04
C ARG A 50 12.77 -9.92 41.29
N SER A 51 13.15 -10.66 40.24
CA SER A 51 14.06 -11.80 40.28
C SER A 51 14.65 -12.05 38.89
N PRO A 52 15.85 -12.63 38.77
CA PRO A 52 16.39 -13.02 37.48
C PRO A 52 15.52 -14.08 36.81
N VAL A 53 15.25 -13.90 35.52
CA VAL A 53 14.44 -14.83 34.71
C VAL A 53 15.38 -15.84 34.06
N VAL A 54 15.19 -17.12 34.38
CA VAL A 54 15.95 -18.22 33.77
C VAL A 54 15.58 -18.30 32.30
N VAL A 55 16.58 -18.10 31.45
CA VAL A 55 16.47 -18.17 29.98
C VAL A 55 16.75 -19.59 29.49
N GLU A 56 17.71 -20.26 30.12
CA GLU A 56 18.11 -21.63 29.77
C GLU A 56 18.60 -22.35 31.03
N SER A 57 18.32 -23.65 31.15
CA SER A 57 18.76 -24.43 32.30
C SER A 57 18.99 -25.91 31.98
N TRP A 58 19.92 -26.51 32.72
CA TRP A 58 20.12 -27.94 32.72
C TRP A 58 20.25 -28.45 34.17
N PRO A 59 19.42 -29.40 34.61
CA PRO A 59 18.29 -30.00 33.90
C PRO A 59 17.20 -28.95 33.55
N PRO A 60 16.36 -29.19 32.53
CA PRO A 60 15.33 -28.22 32.14
C PRO A 60 14.35 -27.93 33.29
N GLY A 61 13.96 -26.66 33.44
CA GLY A 61 12.96 -26.24 34.42
C GLY A 61 13.50 -25.82 35.78
N VAL A 62 14.81 -25.51 35.90
CA VAL A 62 15.37 -24.92 37.11
C VAL A 62 14.80 -23.51 37.31
N THR A 63 14.06 -23.31 38.39
CA THR A 63 13.43 -22.01 38.73
C THR A 63 14.10 -21.32 39.93
N GLY A 64 14.85 -22.07 40.74
CA GLY A 64 15.58 -21.57 41.92
C GLY A 64 17.07 -21.40 41.64
N ILE A 65 17.54 -20.15 41.62
CA ILE A 65 18.97 -19.78 41.51
C ILE A 65 19.56 -19.27 42.84
N ALA A 66 18.79 -19.36 43.93
CA ALA A 66 19.22 -18.98 45.26
C ALA A 66 20.20 -20.01 45.83
N GLY A 67 21.28 -19.54 46.48
CA GLY A 67 22.31 -20.42 47.04
C GLY A 67 23.30 -20.98 46.00
N ALA A 68 23.54 -20.24 44.91
CA ALA A 68 24.46 -20.65 43.85
C ALA A 68 25.88 -20.82 44.39
N ALA A 69 26.52 -21.93 44.04
CA ALA A 69 27.93 -22.17 44.33
C ALA A 69 28.84 -21.26 43.48
N GLY A 70 28.34 -20.81 42.32
CA GLY A 70 29.02 -19.86 41.44
C GLY A 70 28.06 -19.00 40.64
N VAL A 71 28.41 -17.73 40.48
CA VAL A 71 27.72 -16.78 39.60
C VAL A 71 28.76 -16.08 38.72
N ALA A 72 28.62 -16.17 37.40
CA ALA A 72 29.50 -15.51 36.45
C ALA A 72 28.70 -14.56 35.55
N PRO A 73 29.09 -13.28 35.41
CA PRO A 73 28.39 -12.34 34.53
C PRO A 73 28.61 -12.71 33.06
N VAL A 74 27.55 -12.58 32.26
CA VAL A 74 27.59 -12.84 30.82
C VAL A 74 27.60 -11.50 30.09
N ARG A 75 28.65 -11.25 29.30
CA ARG A 75 28.74 -10.04 28.47
C ARG A 75 27.56 -10.01 27.48
N GLY A 76 26.83 -8.90 27.43
CA GLY A 76 25.59 -8.79 26.64
C GLY A 76 24.31 -9.04 27.45
N GLY A 77 24.42 -9.39 28.73
CA GLY A 77 23.34 -9.37 29.70
C GLY A 77 23.13 -10.70 30.43
N GLY A 78 22.77 -10.63 31.71
CA GLY A 78 22.50 -11.79 32.55
C GLY A 78 23.73 -12.40 33.20
N SER A 79 23.50 -13.51 33.89
CA SER A 79 24.50 -14.25 34.64
C SER A 79 24.28 -15.74 34.49
N LEU A 80 25.37 -16.50 34.54
CA LEU A 80 25.39 -17.95 34.53
C LEU A 80 25.55 -18.45 35.97
N TYR A 81 24.62 -19.26 36.43
CA TYR A 81 24.52 -19.77 37.78
C TYR A 81 24.83 -21.26 37.81
N VAL A 82 25.58 -21.72 38.82
CA VAL A 82 25.82 -23.14 39.10
C VAL A 82 25.29 -23.49 40.49
N MET A 83 24.42 -24.49 40.55
CA MET A 83 23.71 -24.95 41.75
C MET A 83 24.08 -26.40 42.07
N ALA A 84 24.21 -26.71 43.36
CA ALA A 84 24.48 -28.06 43.85
C ALA A 84 25.56 -28.85 43.05
N PRO A 85 26.74 -28.25 42.75
CA PRO A 85 27.75 -28.94 41.95
C PRO A 85 28.29 -30.16 42.70
N GLY A 86 28.45 -31.28 42.01
CA GLY A 86 29.14 -32.46 42.54
C GLY A 86 30.63 -32.24 42.76
N ARG A 87 31.23 -31.26 42.05
CA ARG A 87 32.61 -30.78 42.25
C ARG A 87 32.72 -29.27 42.02
N TRP A 88 33.45 -28.57 42.90
CA TRP A 88 33.64 -27.11 42.81
C TRP A 88 35.09 -26.68 43.08
N ASP A 89 36.00 -27.26 42.31
CA ASP A 89 37.43 -26.95 42.31
C ASP A 89 37.79 -25.79 41.37
N GLU A 90 39.06 -25.42 41.31
CA GLU A 90 39.54 -24.32 40.45
C GLU A 90 39.28 -24.59 38.96
N ALA A 91 39.35 -25.85 38.53
CA ALA A 91 39.03 -26.24 37.17
C ALA A 91 37.55 -26.04 36.84
N ALA A 92 36.62 -26.32 37.77
CA ALA A 92 35.21 -26.05 37.61
C ALA A 92 34.91 -24.54 37.52
N ARG A 93 35.57 -23.71 38.34
CA ARG A 93 35.43 -22.24 38.29
C ARG A 93 35.97 -21.65 36.99
N SER A 94 37.11 -22.13 36.52
CA SER A 94 37.68 -21.71 35.23
C SER A 94 36.74 -22.02 34.07
N ARG A 95 36.19 -23.25 34.01
CA ARG A 95 35.19 -23.64 33.00
C ARG A 95 33.91 -22.80 33.06
N HIS A 96 33.45 -22.45 34.26
CA HIS A 96 32.28 -21.60 34.46
C HIS A 96 32.48 -20.20 33.86
N HIS A 97 33.64 -19.58 34.08
CA HIS A 97 33.98 -18.28 33.50
C HIS A 97 34.16 -18.35 31.97
N GLU A 98 34.85 -19.37 31.46
CA GLU A 98 34.98 -19.59 30.01
C GLU A 98 33.63 -19.77 29.33
N THR A 99 32.74 -20.58 29.93
CA THR A 99 31.39 -20.80 29.41
C THR A 99 30.60 -19.49 29.39
N ALA A 100 30.70 -18.66 30.42
CA ALA A 100 30.06 -17.34 30.47
C ALA A 100 30.59 -16.38 29.38
N ALA A 101 31.90 -16.43 29.08
CA ALA A 101 32.50 -15.63 28.01
C ALA A 101 32.00 -16.07 26.62
N TRP A 102 31.95 -17.38 26.36
CA TRP A 102 31.42 -17.94 25.11
C TRP A 102 29.93 -17.69 24.93
N LEU A 103 29.16 -17.75 26.02
CA LEU A 103 27.75 -17.38 26.02
C LEU A 103 27.55 -15.91 25.60
N GLY A 104 28.41 -15.02 26.09
CA GLY A 104 28.38 -13.61 25.69
C GLY A 104 28.70 -13.38 24.21
N MET A 105 29.63 -14.16 23.65
CA MET A 105 29.92 -14.14 22.20
C MET A 105 28.74 -14.66 21.37
N ALA A 106 28.09 -15.74 21.80
CA ALA A 106 26.90 -16.28 21.13
C ALA A 106 25.76 -15.25 21.09
N LEU A 107 25.48 -14.58 22.21
CA LEU A 107 24.46 -13.54 22.29
C LEU A 107 24.78 -12.33 21.39
N ARG A 108 26.06 -11.95 21.29
CA ARG A 108 26.51 -10.88 20.39
C ARG A 108 26.28 -11.22 18.92
N LEU A 109 26.56 -12.46 18.52
CA LEU A 109 26.33 -12.92 17.14
C LEU A 109 24.84 -12.89 16.77
N VAL A 110 23.96 -13.37 17.67
CA VAL A 110 22.51 -13.32 17.46
C VAL A 110 22.03 -11.87 17.30
N ARG A 111 22.51 -10.96 18.15
CA ARG A 111 22.17 -9.54 18.06
C ARG A 111 22.64 -8.91 16.74
N LEU A 112 23.88 -9.17 16.33
CA LEU A 112 24.42 -8.64 15.07
C LEU A 112 23.66 -9.20 13.85
N GLY A 113 23.23 -10.47 13.89
CA GLY A 113 22.36 -11.05 12.87
C GLY A 113 21.01 -10.32 12.75
N ALA A 114 20.34 -10.09 13.88
CA ALA A 114 19.08 -9.34 13.90
C ALA A 114 19.25 -7.87 13.44
N GLU A 115 20.34 -7.20 13.83
CA GLU A 115 20.65 -5.85 13.37
C GLU A 115 20.94 -5.81 11.86
N HIS A 116 21.63 -6.83 11.33
CA HIS A 116 21.90 -6.96 9.91
C HIS A 116 20.63 -7.21 9.09
N GLU A 117 19.76 -8.13 9.51
CA GLU A 117 18.47 -8.39 8.86
C GLU A 117 17.58 -7.12 8.86
N ALA A 118 17.53 -6.41 9.98
CA ALA A 118 16.79 -5.14 10.07
C ALA A 118 17.37 -4.06 9.12
N ALA A 119 18.70 -4.00 8.98
CA ALA A 119 19.37 -3.11 8.05
C ALA A 119 19.09 -3.48 6.58
N GLU A 120 19.08 -4.77 6.23
CA GLU A 120 18.73 -5.24 4.89
C GLU A 120 17.28 -4.88 4.52
N LEU A 121 16.33 -5.13 5.42
CA LEU A 121 14.93 -4.78 5.21
C LEU A 121 14.77 -3.27 4.97
N ARG A 122 15.47 -2.45 5.76
CA ARG A 122 15.48 -0.99 5.58
C ARG A 122 16.08 -0.58 4.24
N ALA A 123 17.19 -1.20 3.82
CA ALA A 123 17.83 -0.90 2.54
C ALA A 123 16.93 -1.26 1.35
N ARG A 124 16.23 -2.39 1.41
CA ARG A 124 15.25 -2.81 0.38
C ARG A 124 14.09 -1.81 0.29
N ARG A 125 13.53 -1.39 1.43
CA ARG A 125 12.47 -0.36 1.49
C ARG A 125 12.92 0.95 0.84
N LEU A 126 14.06 1.49 1.27
CA LEU A 126 14.60 2.75 0.72
C LEU A 126 14.92 2.65 -0.79
N SER A 127 15.36 1.48 -1.26
CA SER A 127 15.60 1.24 -2.69
C SER A 127 14.30 1.24 -3.50
N GLY A 128 13.23 0.65 -2.95
CA GLY A 128 11.89 0.69 -3.55
C GLY A 128 11.32 2.12 -3.61
N GLU A 129 11.47 2.88 -2.53
CA GLU A 129 11.08 4.31 -2.48
C GLU A 129 11.84 5.13 -3.53
N ARG A 130 13.16 4.91 -3.65
CA ARG A 130 13.98 5.57 -4.67
C ARG A 130 13.54 5.21 -6.09
N ALA A 131 13.29 3.93 -6.37
CA ALA A 131 12.88 3.48 -7.70
C ALA A 131 11.54 4.13 -8.13
N THR A 132 10.57 4.17 -7.20
CA THR A 132 9.28 4.83 -7.43
C THR A 132 9.44 6.33 -7.64
N ALA A 133 10.29 7.00 -6.86
CA ALA A 133 10.56 8.42 -7.01
C ALA A 133 11.23 8.75 -8.37
N VAL A 134 12.15 7.90 -8.82
CA VAL A 134 12.80 8.04 -10.14
C VAL A 134 11.77 7.86 -11.27
N ALA A 135 10.93 6.83 -11.20
CA ALA A 135 9.90 6.60 -12.21
C ALA A 135 8.91 7.77 -12.30
N ARG A 136 8.48 8.34 -11.17
CA ARG A 136 7.64 9.55 -11.15
C ARG A 136 8.35 10.74 -11.80
N LEU A 137 9.63 10.94 -11.50
CA LEU A 137 10.41 12.04 -12.09
C LEU A 137 10.52 11.92 -13.62
N ASP A 138 10.69 10.71 -14.14
CA ASP A 138 10.76 10.48 -15.59
C ASP A 138 9.43 10.80 -16.27
N VAL A 139 8.30 10.41 -15.65
CA VAL A 139 6.96 10.78 -16.14
C VAL A 139 6.76 12.30 -16.14
N VAL A 140 7.13 13.00 -15.06
CA VAL A 140 7.03 14.48 -15.02
C VAL A 140 7.90 15.12 -16.11
N ARG A 141 9.11 14.62 -16.31
CA ARG A 141 10.04 15.13 -17.33
C ARG A 141 9.49 14.95 -18.73
N ASP A 142 8.86 13.81 -19.02
CA ASP A 142 8.26 13.56 -20.32
C ASP A 142 7.05 14.45 -20.57
N LEU A 143 6.18 14.64 -19.57
CA LEU A 143 5.06 15.58 -19.65
C LEU A 143 5.52 17.02 -19.87
N GLU A 144 6.55 17.47 -19.15
CA GLU A 144 7.10 18.82 -19.32
C GLU A 144 7.78 18.99 -20.67
N ARG A 145 8.51 17.96 -21.14
CA ARG A 145 9.09 17.96 -22.49
C ARG A 145 8.01 18.09 -23.57
N GLN A 146 6.91 17.36 -23.44
CA GLN A 146 5.79 17.43 -24.38
C GLN A 146 5.12 18.81 -24.37
N ARG A 147 4.90 19.39 -23.18
CA ARG A 147 4.37 20.76 -23.04
C ARG A 147 5.30 21.80 -23.66
N LEU A 148 6.59 21.76 -23.35
CA LEU A 148 7.57 22.69 -23.91
C LEU A 148 7.67 22.55 -25.42
N ALA A 149 7.70 21.31 -25.92
CA ALA A 149 7.67 21.06 -27.35
C ALA A 149 6.38 21.61 -27.98
N GLY A 150 5.21 21.40 -27.38
CA GLY A 150 3.93 21.93 -27.85
C GLY A 150 3.89 23.46 -27.83
N ALA A 151 4.24 24.10 -26.71
CA ALA A 151 4.23 25.56 -26.58
C ALA A 151 5.22 26.23 -27.55
N VAL A 152 6.40 25.63 -27.75
CA VAL A 152 7.38 26.14 -28.71
C VAL A 152 6.91 25.89 -30.14
N THR A 153 6.47 24.69 -30.50
CA THR A 153 6.22 24.34 -31.91
C THR A 153 4.87 24.81 -32.45
N THR A 154 3.79 24.73 -31.67
CA THR A 154 2.43 25.00 -32.20
C THR A 154 2.18 26.49 -32.40
N THR A 155 2.65 27.34 -31.48
CA THR A 155 2.51 28.79 -31.56
C THR A 155 3.53 29.38 -32.56
N THR A 156 4.82 29.05 -32.44
CA THR A 156 5.82 29.68 -33.32
C THR A 156 5.70 29.29 -34.79
N LEU A 157 5.32 28.05 -35.13
CA LEU A 157 5.26 27.60 -36.53
C LEU A 157 4.04 28.12 -37.28
N ARG A 158 2.90 28.30 -36.59
CA ARG A 158 1.69 28.87 -37.18
C ARG A 158 1.89 30.36 -37.45
N ASP A 159 2.40 31.09 -36.47
CA ASP A 159 2.54 32.55 -36.50
C ASP A 159 3.68 32.97 -37.46
N LEU A 160 4.79 32.23 -37.52
CA LEU A 160 5.82 32.40 -38.57
C LEU A 160 5.26 32.15 -39.98
N GLY A 161 4.26 31.28 -40.10
CA GLY A 161 3.55 31.02 -41.34
C GLY A 161 2.76 32.23 -41.82
N GLU A 162 2.17 33.00 -40.90
CA GLU A 162 1.41 34.23 -41.14
C GLU A 162 2.32 35.40 -41.51
N VAL A 163 3.37 35.63 -40.72
CA VAL A 163 4.42 36.62 -41.02
C VAL A 163 5.02 36.37 -42.41
N ARG A 164 5.33 35.11 -42.76
CA ARG A 164 5.86 34.76 -44.08
C ARG A 164 4.85 34.98 -45.22
N ARG A 165 3.55 34.83 -44.97
CA ARG A 165 2.50 35.12 -45.95
C ARG A 165 2.39 36.64 -46.19
N GLY A 166 2.36 37.44 -45.13
CA GLY A 166 2.34 38.91 -45.21
C GLY A 166 3.55 39.48 -45.95
N LEU A 167 4.77 39.04 -45.60
CA LEU A 167 6.00 39.43 -46.30
C LEU A 167 5.98 39.06 -47.79
N ARG A 168 5.46 37.88 -48.16
CA ARG A 168 5.35 37.48 -49.58
C ARG A 168 4.30 38.31 -50.34
N ALA A 169 3.21 38.70 -49.68
CA ALA A 169 2.21 39.59 -50.27
C ALA A 169 2.80 40.99 -50.52
N ALA A 170 3.51 41.55 -49.55
CA ALA A 170 4.21 42.83 -49.70
C ALA A 170 5.25 42.83 -50.83
N ILE A 171 6.04 41.75 -50.96
CA ILE A 171 7.03 41.59 -52.05
C ILE A 171 6.36 41.49 -53.43
N LYS A 172 5.19 40.83 -53.52
CA LYS A 172 4.44 40.73 -54.79
C LYS A 172 3.77 42.04 -55.20
N ASN A 173 3.34 42.85 -54.23
CA ASN A 173 2.58 44.06 -54.46
C ASN A 173 3.46 45.34 -54.54
N GLY A 174 4.76 45.22 -54.28
CA GLY A 174 5.72 46.34 -54.22
C GLY A 174 6.02 47.09 -55.53
N GLY A 175 5.16 47.00 -56.54
CA GLY A 175 5.21 47.82 -57.76
C GLY A 175 4.26 49.01 -57.73
N ASP A 176 3.15 48.91 -56.99
CA ASP A 176 2.13 49.96 -56.83
C ASP A 176 2.08 50.36 -55.36
N GLY A 177 1.71 51.61 -55.04
CA GLY A 177 1.87 52.24 -53.71
C GLY A 177 1.20 51.57 -52.48
N ASP A 178 0.69 50.35 -52.62
CA ASP A 178 0.01 49.49 -51.64
C ASP A 178 0.98 48.54 -50.87
N GLY A 179 2.26 48.50 -51.27
CA GLY A 179 3.28 47.65 -50.63
C GLY A 179 3.62 48.03 -49.18
N ASN A 180 3.23 49.23 -48.73
CA ASN A 180 3.50 49.71 -47.37
C ASN A 180 2.52 49.11 -46.34
N ASP A 181 1.28 48.83 -46.74
CA ASP A 181 0.25 48.21 -45.88
C ASP A 181 0.59 46.75 -45.60
N GLY A 182 1.05 46.00 -46.61
CA GLY A 182 1.53 44.62 -46.41
C GLY A 182 2.79 44.52 -45.53
N LEU A 183 3.61 45.58 -45.50
CA LEU A 183 4.79 45.64 -44.61
C LEU A 183 4.39 45.99 -43.17
N ALA A 184 3.38 46.86 -42.99
CA ALA A 184 2.80 47.18 -41.69
C ALA A 184 2.11 45.95 -41.08
N GLU A 185 1.28 45.23 -41.83
CA GLU A 185 0.64 43.98 -41.39
C GLU A 185 1.67 42.91 -40.99
N ALA A 186 2.77 42.78 -41.75
CA ALA A 186 3.84 41.84 -41.41
C ALA A 186 4.61 42.25 -40.15
N ARG A 187 4.70 43.56 -39.87
CA ARG A 187 5.35 44.10 -38.66
C ARG A 187 4.46 43.90 -37.43
N ASP A 188 3.17 44.18 -37.54
CA ASP A 188 2.21 43.96 -36.45
C ASP A 188 2.13 42.47 -36.10
N ALA A 189 2.08 41.58 -37.10
CA ALA A 189 2.12 40.13 -36.88
C ALA A 189 3.44 39.65 -36.24
N LEU A 190 4.57 40.33 -36.52
CA LEU A 190 5.86 40.02 -35.89
C LEU A 190 5.91 40.50 -34.44
N ASP A 191 5.38 41.69 -34.15
CA ASP A 191 5.29 42.24 -32.80
C ASP A 191 4.35 41.37 -31.93
N GLU A 192 3.20 40.93 -32.46
CA GLU A 192 2.32 39.95 -31.83
C GLU A 192 3.03 38.61 -31.56
N LEU A 193 3.84 38.13 -32.52
CA LEU A 193 4.64 36.91 -32.35
C LEU A 193 5.70 37.07 -31.25
N ILE A 194 6.38 38.21 -31.19
CA ILE A 194 7.38 38.51 -30.16
C ILE A 194 6.71 38.56 -28.78
N ASP A 195 5.55 39.19 -28.66
CA ASP A 195 4.83 39.28 -27.39
C ASP A 195 4.23 37.93 -26.98
N SER A 196 3.68 37.17 -27.92
CA SER A 196 3.26 35.77 -27.71
C SER A 196 4.44 34.88 -27.25
N PHE A 197 5.60 35.01 -27.90
CA PHE A 197 6.80 34.29 -27.50
C PHE A 197 7.29 34.71 -26.11
N ARG A 198 7.24 36.00 -25.77
CA ARG A 198 7.55 36.48 -24.41
C ARG A 198 6.58 35.95 -23.36
N VAL A 199 5.29 35.83 -23.66
CA VAL A 199 4.29 35.20 -22.79
C VAL A 199 4.61 33.71 -22.58
N VAL A 200 4.94 32.99 -23.65
CA VAL A 200 5.33 31.57 -23.59
C VAL A 200 6.61 31.39 -22.76
N VAL A 201 7.65 32.21 -22.99
CA VAL A 201 8.91 32.14 -22.24
C VAL A 201 8.73 32.48 -20.76
N ARG A 202 7.91 33.49 -20.43
CA ARG A 202 7.54 33.82 -19.04
C ARG A 202 6.75 32.70 -18.36
N GLY A 203 5.91 31.99 -19.12
CA GLY A 203 5.18 30.81 -18.65
C GLY A 203 6.04 29.56 -18.45
N VAL A 204 7.27 29.52 -18.99
CA VAL A 204 8.22 28.41 -18.86
C VAL A 204 9.23 28.65 -17.72
N PHE A 205 9.64 29.89 -17.48
CA PHE A 205 10.47 30.27 -16.33
C PHE A 205 9.95 31.57 -15.69
N PRO A 206 9.06 31.51 -14.69
CA PRO A 206 8.69 32.68 -13.91
C PRO A 206 9.90 33.17 -13.10
N ALA A 207 10.48 34.30 -13.49
CA ALA A 207 11.72 34.84 -12.90
C ALA A 207 11.58 35.13 -11.39
N MET A 208 10.37 35.47 -10.93
CA MET A 208 10.08 35.74 -9.52
C MET A 208 9.87 34.48 -8.68
N LEU A 209 9.64 33.31 -9.29
CA LEU A 209 9.34 32.08 -8.56
C LEU A 209 10.53 31.59 -7.71
N PRO A 210 11.78 31.52 -8.20
CA PRO A 210 12.93 31.10 -7.39
C PRO A 210 13.14 32.00 -6.17
N ASP A 211 13.00 33.31 -6.32
CA ASP A 211 13.42 34.27 -5.30
C ASP A 211 12.27 34.67 -4.36
N SER A 212 11.04 34.79 -4.88
CA SER A 212 9.89 35.34 -4.16
C SER A 212 8.73 34.35 -3.97
N GLY A 213 8.81 33.15 -4.54
CA GLY A 213 7.85 32.07 -4.35
C GLY A 213 6.57 32.21 -5.20
N PRO A 214 5.65 31.23 -5.09
CA PRO A 214 4.55 31.06 -6.03
C PRO A 214 3.52 32.19 -5.98
N ARG A 215 3.23 32.76 -4.81
CA ARG A 215 2.28 33.86 -4.68
C ARG A 215 2.74 35.10 -5.46
N ALA A 216 3.98 35.54 -5.23
CA ALA A 216 4.51 36.73 -5.90
C ALA A 216 4.57 36.55 -7.43
N ALA A 217 4.96 35.35 -7.90
CA ALA A 217 4.96 35.03 -9.32
C ALA A 217 3.54 35.03 -9.93
N LEU A 218 2.51 34.63 -9.17
CA LEU A 218 1.12 34.67 -9.62
C LEU A 218 0.55 36.10 -9.62
N GLU A 219 0.96 36.95 -8.68
CA GLU A 219 0.61 38.37 -8.66
C GLU A 219 1.20 39.11 -9.86
N GLU A 220 2.44 38.78 -10.25
CA GLU A 220 3.05 39.29 -11.49
C GLU A 220 2.28 38.83 -12.74
N LEU A 221 1.93 37.54 -12.81
CA LEU A 221 1.10 37.02 -13.91
C LEU A 221 -0.25 37.73 -13.98
N ALA A 222 -0.92 37.91 -12.83
CA ALA A 222 -2.22 38.56 -12.76
C ALA A 222 -2.20 40.01 -13.27
N ALA A 223 -1.09 40.74 -13.11
CA ALA A 223 -0.95 42.09 -13.63
C ALA A 223 -0.97 42.15 -15.17
N THR A 224 -0.77 41.02 -15.85
CA THR A 224 -0.81 40.92 -17.32
C THR A 224 -2.16 40.49 -17.87
N LEU A 225 -3.10 40.07 -17.00
CA LEU A 225 -4.39 39.54 -17.42
C LEU A 225 -5.41 40.67 -17.64
N SER A 226 -6.25 40.51 -18.66
CA SER A 226 -7.29 41.47 -19.03
C SER A 226 -8.39 41.61 -17.96
N ARG A 227 -8.57 40.57 -17.14
CA ARG A 227 -9.56 40.50 -16.07
C ARG A 227 -8.87 40.69 -14.71
N PRO A 228 -9.35 41.60 -13.84
CA PRO A 228 -8.75 41.81 -12.53
C PRO A 228 -8.76 40.53 -11.67
N VAL A 229 -7.69 40.31 -10.89
CA VAL A 229 -7.56 39.16 -9.99
C VAL A 229 -7.37 39.65 -8.56
N SER A 230 -8.10 39.08 -7.60
CA SER A 230 -7.96 39.36 -6.18
C SER A 230 -7.38 38.15 -5.44
N PHE A 231 -6.29 38.35 -4.70
CA PHE A 231 -5.62 37.30 -3.93
C PHE A 231 -5.88 37.47 -2.42
N THR A 232 -6.30 36.40 -1.76
CA THR A 232 -6.52 36.33 -0.30
C THR A 232 -5.79 35.12 0.29
N GLY A 233 -5.57 35.12 1.62
CA GLY A 233 -4.91 34.02 2.33
C GLY A 233 -3.39 33.96 2.11
N GLU A 234 -2.70 32.99 2.73
CA GLU A 234 -1.24 32.90 2.71
C GLU A 234 -0.75 31.47 2.46
N LEU A 235 0.41 31.36 1.80
CA LEU A 235 1.09 30.10 1.54
C LEU A 235 2.23 29.82 2.52
N GLY A 236 2.50 30.67 3.51
CA GLY A 236 3.56 30.44 4.51
C GLY A 236 5.00 30.41 3.97
N LEU A 237 5.87 29.59 4.57
CA LEU A 237 7.31 29.48 4.26
C LEU A 237 7.60 28.93 2.84
N ARG A 238 8.84 29.04 2.36
CA ARG A 238 9.20 28.46 1.04
C ARG A 238 9.11 26.94 1.06
N ALA A 239 8.53 26.34 0.02
CA ALA A 239 8.51 24.90 -0.22
C ALA A 239 9.62 24.51 -1.21
N GLY A 240 9.82 23.21 -1.45
CA GLY A 240 10.79 22.73 -2.44
C GLY A 240 10.44 23.23 -3.85
N TRP A 241 11.45 23.56 -4.65
CA TRP A 241 11.30 24.10 -6.02
C TRP A 241 10.28 23.35 -6.88
N GLN A 242 10.32 22.01 -6.84
CA GLN A 242 9.42 21.16 -7.60
C GLN A 242 7.94 21.36 -7.21
N LEU A 243 7.67 21.56 -5.93
CA LEU A 243 6.33 21.80 -5.40
C LEU A 243 5.86 23.22 -5.74
N GLU A 244 6.72 24.22 -5.54
CA GLU A 244 6.38 25.61 -5.85
C GLU A 244 6.13 25.83 -7.35
N SER A 245 6.97 25.24 -8.20
CA SER A 245 6.80 25.27 -9.67
C SER A 245 5.56 24.50 -10.11
N GLY A 246 5.35 23.29 -9.59
CA GLY A 246 4.17 22.49 -9.88
C GLY A 246 2.87 23.21 -9.52
N PHE A 247 2.84 23.80 -8.32
CA PHE A 247 1.73 24.60 -7.82
C PHE A 247 1.50 25.87 -8.65
N TYR A 248 2.57 26.63 -8.91
CA TYR A 248 2.51 27.83 -9.75
C TYR A 248 1.87 27.54 -11.11
N HIS A 249 2.37 26.55 -11.85
CA HIS A 249 1.86 26.26 -13.19
C HIS A 249 0.40 25.82 -13.18
N ALA A 250 -0.03 25.08 -12.15
CA ALA A 250 -1.42 24.64 -12.03
C ALA A 250 -2.37 25.83 -11.79
N VAL A 251 -1.99 26.74 -10.89
CA VAL A 251 -2.76 27.94 -10.60
C VAL A 251 -2.72 28.92 -11.77
N ALA A 252 -1.59 29.05 -12.46
CA ALA A 252 -1.43 29.88 -13.65
C ALA A 252 -2.32 29.40 -14.81
N ALA A 253 -2.37 28.09 -15.08
CA ALA A 253 -3.26 27.51 -16.08
C ALA A 253 -4.73 27.80 -15.76
N ALA A 254 -5.13 27.62 -14.49
CA ALA A 254 -6.46 27.94 -14.01
C ALA A 254 -6.78 29.44 -14.15
N LEU A 255 -5.84 30.33 -13.80
CA LEU A 255 -6.00 31.78 -13.95
C LEU A 255 -6.19 32.20 -15.40
N ASN A 256 -5.34 31.71 -16.31
CA ASN A 256 -5.43 32.02 -17.73
C ASN A 256 -6.78 31.56 -18.33
N LEU A 257 -7.28 30.40 -17.89
CA LEU A 257 -8.60 29.92 -18.31
C LEU A 257 -9.73 30.84 -17.82
N LEU A 258 -9.71 31.25 -16.55
CA LEU A 258 -10.77 32.07 -15.94
C LEU A 258 -10.72 33.54 -16.39
N ALA A 259 -9.53 34.04 -16.74
CA ALA A 259 -9.32 35.40 -17.20
C ALA A 259 -9.55 35.59 -18.72
N GLY A 260 -9.65 34.51 -19.49
CA GLY A 260 -9.91 34.55 -20.93
C GLY A 260 -11.33 34.96 -21.33
N ALA A 261 -12.29 34.97 -20.38
CA ALA A 261 -13.65 35.43 -20.62
C ALA A 261 -13.84 36.91 -20.22
N GLU A 262 -14.38 37.74 -21.12
CA GLU A 262 -14.67 39.15 -20.85
C GLU A 262 -15.72 39.29 -19.73
N SER A 263 -15.31 39.80 -18.58
CA SER A 263 -16.19 40.06 -17.44
C SER A 263 -15.63 41.17 -16.55
N ALA A 264 -16.51 42.04 -16.05
CA ALA A 264 -16.14 43.14 -15.15
C ALA A 264 -15.90 42.69 -13.69
N ARG A 265 -16.32 41.49 -13.30
CA ARG A 265 -16.12 40.97 -11.93
C ARG A 265 -14.78 40.24 -11.81
N PRO A 266 -14.01 40.45 -10.73
CA PRO A 266 -12.66 39.90 -10.59
C PRO A 266 -12.66 38.37 -10.44
N VAL A 267 -11.59 37.73 -10.88
CA VAL A 267 -11.27 36.35 -10.47
C VAL A 267 -10.78 36.40 -9.03
N THR A 268 -11.37 35.57 -8.16
CA THR A 268 -10.93 35.49 -6.75
C THR A 268 -10.04 34.27 -6.58
N VAL A 269 -8.88 34.46 -5.94
CA VAL A 269 -7.94 33.40 -5.58
C VAL A 269 -7.74 33.43 -4.07
N SER A 270 -7.96 32.29 -3.42
CA SER A 270 -7.71 32.11 -1.99
C SER A 270 -6.62 31.07 -1.78
N PHE A 271 -5.56 31.45 -1.10
CA PHE A 271 -4.47 30.57 -0.70
C PHE A 271 -4.68 30.05 0.71
N ALA A 272 -4.35 28.79 0.91
CA ALA A 272 -4.29 28.18 2.23
C ALA A 272 -3.11 27.23 2.31
N ARG A 273 -2.67 26.95 3.52
CA ARG A 273 -1.63 25.97 3.80
C ARG A 273 -1.90 25.25 5.11
N ASP A 274 -1.70 23.94 5.06
CA ASP A 274 -1.58 23.05 6.20
C ASP A 274 -0.45 22.03 5.94
N ASP A 275 -0.77 20.80 5.52
CA ASP A 275 0.16 19.78 5.05
C ASP A 275 0.39 19.84 3.52
N ALA A 276 -0.35 20.73 2.84
CA ALA A 276 -0.27 20.94 1.41
C ALA A 276 -0.52 22.41 1.02
N LEU A 277 0.13 22.85 -0.06
CA LEU A 277 -0.15 24.11 -0.72
C LEU A 277 -1.55 24.03 -1.36
N ARG A 278 -2.43 24.98 -1.07
CA ARG A 278 -3.79 25.06 -1.65
C ARG A 278 -4.04 26.40 -2.32
N ALA A 279 -4.70 26.36 -3.46
CA ALA A 279 -5.33 27.51 -4.09
C ALA A 279 -6.76 27.16 -4.48
N THR A 280 -7.70 28.04 -4.15
CA THR A 280 -9.09 27.98 -4.64
C THR A 280 -9.35 29.21 -5.48
N LEU A 281 -9.73 29.01 -6.74
CA LEU A 281 -10.05 30.05 -7.69
C LEU A 281 -11.55 30.01 -7.98
N SER A 282 -12.18 31.18 -8.03
CA SER A 282 -13.57 31.31 -8.43
C SER A 282 -13.79 32.50 -9.34
N ALA A 283 -14.57 32.31 -10.40
CA ALA A 283 -14.97 33.39 -11.29
C ALA A 283 -16.32 33.10 -11.91
N GLU A 284 -17.13 34.14 -12.16
CA GLU A 284 -18.32 34.00 -12.98
C GLU A 284 -17.93 33.62 -14.42
N GLY A 285 -18.65 32.63 -14.97
CA GLY A 285 -18.43 32.10 -16.30
C GLY A 285 -18.56 30.57 -16.36
N THR A 286 -18.65 30.07 -17.59
CA THR A 286 -18.71 28.63 -17.93
C THR A 286 -17.54 28.28 -18.88
N PRO A 287 -16.28 28.37 -18.41
CA PRO A 287 -15.11 28.09 -19.23
C PRO A 287 -15.06 26.61 -19.64
N ASP A 288 -14.37 26.32 -20.75
CA ASP A 288 -14.09 24.93 -21.15
C ASP A 288 -13.07 24.28 -20.20
N LEU A 289 -13.58 23.57 -19.19
CA LEU A 289 -12.75 22.90 -18.19
C LEU A 289 -11.89 21.77 -18.78
N ALA A 290 -12.19 21.28 -19.99
CA ALA A 290 -11.37 20.26 -20.65
C ALA A 290 -9.95 20.77 -20.96
N ALA A 291 -9.76 22.09 -21.03
CA ALA A 291 -8.45 22.72 -21.20
C ALA A 291 -7.46 22.40 -20.06
N LEU A 292 -7.95 22.04 -18.86
CA LEU A 292 -7.11 21.72 -17.69
C LEU A 292 -6.72 20.24 -17.58
N ARG A 293 -7.12 19.38 -18.51
CA ARG A 293 -6.88 17.93 -18.43
C ARG A 293 -5.39 17.59 -18.22
N GLN A 294 -4.51 18.26 -18.95
CA GLN A 294 -3.07 18.03 -18.83
C GLN A 294 -2.51 18.50 -17.47
N ASP A 295 -3.06 19.58 -16.92
CA ASP A 295 -2.69 20.06 -15.58
C ASP A 295 -3.19 19.14 -14.47
N VAL A 296 -4.35 18.50 -14.63
CA VAL A 296 -4.85 17.46 -13.71
C VAL A 296 -3.87 16.30 -13.64
N GLU A 297 -3.44 15.76 -14.78
CA GLU A 297 -2.46 14.66 -14.83
C GLU A 297 -1.12 15.06 -14.19
N ARG A 298 -0.63 16.26 -14.49
CA ARG A 298 0.64 16.77 -13.94
C ARG A 298 0.60 16.93 -12.42
N VAL A 299 -0.48 17.51 -11.90
CA VAL A 299 -0.66 17.70 -10.46
C VAL A 299 -0.79 16.35 -9.75
N ALA A 300 -1.47 15.37 -10.37
CA ALA A 300 -1.58 14.01 -9.83
C ALA A 300 -0.24 13.29 -9.72
N VAL A 301 0.68 13.45 -10.69
CA VAL A 301 2.03 12.84 -10.63
C VAL A 301 2.85 13.37 -9.44
N LEU A 302 2.63 14.63 -9.05
CA LEU A 302 3.24 15.23 -7.86
C LEU A 302 2.55 14.83 -6.54
N GLY A 303 1.56 13.93 -6.60
CA GLY A 303 0.75 13.53 -5.44
C GLY A 303 -0.30 14.57 -5.04
N GLY A 304 -0.52 15.59 -5.88
CA GLY A 304 -1.52 16.62 -5.67
C GLY A 304 -2.85 16.32 -6.35
N GLU A 305 -3.77 17.27 -6.25
CA GLU A 305 -5.08 17.20 -6.89
C GLU A 305 -5.47 18.54 -7.52
N LEU A 306 -6.03 18.50 -8.73
CA LEU A 306 -6.68 19.64 -9.38
C LEU A 306 -8.14 19.27 -9.68
N ARG A 307 -9.08 20.01 -9.09
CA ARG A 307 -10.52 19.85 -9.32
C ARG A 307 -11.06 21.09 -10.00
N ALA A 308 -11.87 20.91 -11.03
CA ALA A 308 -12.58 22.01 -11.67
C ALA A 308 -14.07 21.67 -11.81
N SER A 309 -14.94 22.63 -11.52
CA SER A 309 -16.39 22.47 -11.66
C SER A 309 -17.06 23.81 -11.95
N VAL A 310 -18.26 23.78 -12.52
CA VAL A 310 -19.11 24.97 -12.64
C VAL A 310 -20.37 24.72 -11.82
N LYS A 311 -20.70 25.65 -10.92
CA LYS A 311 -21.92 25.63 -10.11
C LYS A 311 -22.61 26.98 -10.23
N ASP A 312 -23.90 26.98 -10.57
CA ASP A 312 -24.72 28.19 -10.67
C ASP A 312 -24.11 29.31 -11.53
N GLY A 313 -23.41 28.93 -12.63
CA GLY A 313 -22.74 29.88 -13.52
C GLY A 313 -21.41 30.45 -12.99
N VAL A 314 -20.91 29.91 -11.87
CA VAL A 314 -19.61 30.23 -11.28
C VAL A 314 -18.68 29.04 -11.45
N ALA A 315 -17.53 29.27 -12.07
CA ALA A 315 -16.46 28.29 -12.16
C ALA A 315 -15.66 28.28 -10.85
N HIS A 316 -15.43 27.09 -10.31
CA HIS A 316 -14.61 26.82 -9.13
C HIS A 316 -13.48 25.86 -9.49
N ILE A 317 -12.24 26.29 -9.28
CA ILE A 317 -11.04 25.48 -9.51
C ILE A 317 -10.25 25.38 -8.21
N GLY A 318 -10.00 24.17 -7.73
CA GLY A 318 -9.17 23.90 -6.56
C GLY A 318 -7.88 23.20 -6.95
N VAL A 319 -6.75 23.68 -6.45
CA VAL A 319 -5.42 23.06 -6.59
C VAL A 319 -4.90 22.73 -5.20
N ARG A 320 -4.46 21.49 -5.00
CA ARG A 320 -3.81 21.01 -3.77
C ARG A 320 -2.50 20.30 -4.11
N LEU A 321 -1.40 20.63 -3.43
CA LEU A 321 -0.10 19.99 -3.64
C LEU A 321 0.60 19.71 -2.30
N PRO A 322 0.77 18.44 -1.88
CA PRO A 322 1.30 18.10 -0.56
C PRO A 322 2.80 18.37 -0.42
N GLU A 323 3.20 18.90 0.74
CA GLU A 323 4.59 19.30 1.01
C GLU A 323 5.53 18.13 1.31
N ARG A 324 4.93 17.07 1.83
CA ARG A 324 5.52 15.74 1.80
C ARG A 324 4.79 14.99 0.71
N VAL A 325 5.53 14.46 -0.25
CA VAL A 325 5.05 13.27 -0.95
C VAL A 325 5.15 12.14 0.07
N GLU A 326 4.26 12.14 1.06
CA GLU A 326 3.89 10.89 1.71
C GLU A 326 3.50 9.96 0.57
N PRO A 327 4.07 8.75 0.53
CA PRO A 327 3.80 7.83 -0.55
C PRO A 327 2.29 7.61 -0.53
N LEU A 328 1.54 8.18 -1.50
CA LEU A 328 0.12 7.91 -1.77
C LEU A 328 -0.26 6.60 -1.11
N ALA A 329 -0.86 6.67 0.09
CA ALA A 329 -0.91 5.58 1.08
C ALA A 329 -0.78 4.23 0.38
N SER A 330 0.45 3.70 0.32
CA SER A 330 0.92 2.81 -0.77
C SER A 330 -0.24 2.07 -1.46
N THR A 331 -0.75 2.61 -2.57
CA THR A 331 -1.89 2.00 -3.30
C THR A 331 -1.51 0.63 -3.87
N HIS A 332 -0.24 0.26 -3.78
CA HIS A 332 0.32 -1.03 -4.08
C HIS A 332 0.70 -1.77 -2.80
N THR A 333 0.32 -3.04 -2.70
CA THR A 333 0.88 -3.95 -1.70
C THR A 333 2.38 -4.15 -1.96
N ASP A 334 3.19 -4.34 -0.91
CA ASP A 334 4.61 -4.67 -1.07
C ASP A 334 4.76 -5.85 -2.05
N PRO A 335 5.47 -5.68 -3.18
CA PRO A 335 5.70 -6.77 -4.13
C PRO A 335 6.27 -8.02 -3.46
N SER A 336 7.09 -7.87 -2.41
CA SER A 336 7.65 -9.00 -1.68
C SER A 336 6.60 -9.83 -0.92
N GLU A 337 5.50 -9.20 -0.49
CA GLU A 337 4.37 -9.87 0.17
C GLU A 337 3.48 -10.59 -0.84
N LEU A 338 3.23 -9.96 -1.99
CA LEU A 338 2.47 -10.56 -3.08
C LEU A 338 3.17 -11.81 -3.63
N GLU A 339 4.49 -11.77 -3.83
CA GLU A 339 5.26 -12.90 -4.38
C GLU A 339 5.30 -14.13 -3.46
N ARG A 340 5.10 -13.96 -2.15
CA ARG A 340 4.99 -15.10 -1.21
C ARG A 340 3.74 -15.92 -1.46
N SER A 341 2.70 -15.33 -2.05
CA SER A 341 1.46 -16.02 -2.40
C SER A 341 1.61 -16.83 -3.70
N SER A 342 1.40 -18.14 -3.61
CA SER A 342 1.37 -19.04 -4.77
C SER A 342 0.24 -18.70 -5.75
N ILE A 343 -0.96 -18.43 -5.22
CA ILE A 343 -2.12 -18.05 -6.03
C ILE A 343 -1.91 -16.72 -6.76
N TYR A 344 -1.31 -15.72 -6.10
CA TYR A 344 -0.96 -14.47 -6.76
C TYR A 344 -0.02 -14.69 -7.93
N ARG A 345 1.07 -15.45 -7.73
CA ARG A 345 2.03 -15.77 -8.80
C ARG A 345 1.36 -16.52 -9.96
N GLN A 346 0.49 -17.48 -9.67
CA GLN A 346 -0.25 -18.22 -10.67
C GLN A 346 -1.18 -17.30 -11.48
N VAL A 347 -1.93 -16.42 -10.82
CA VAL A 347 -2.82 -15.48 -11.50
C VAL A 347 -2.05 -14.45 -12.33
N ARG A 348 -0.94 -13.91 -11.81
CA ARG A 348 -0.05 -13.02 -12.57
C ARG A 348 0.42 -13.66 -13.86
N GLU A 349 0.77 -14.93 -13.81
CA GLU A 349 1.19 -15.69 -14.99
C GLU A 349 0.05 -15.86 -16.00
N LEU A 350 -1.19 -16.11 -15.55
CA LEU A 350 -2.36 -16.14 -16.43
C LEU A 350 -2.63 -14.78 -17.09
N VAL A 351 -2.49 -13.68 -16.34
CA VAL A 351 -2.62 -12.33 -16.87
C VAL A 351 -1.56 -12.06 -17.93
N ARG A 352 -0.29 -12.42 -17.68
CA ARG A 352 0.80 -12.32 -18.65
C ARG A 352 0.49 -13.07 -19.94
N GLN A 353 0.03 -14.32 -19.83
CA GLN A 353 -0.32 -15.13 -20.98
C GLN A 353 -1.52 -14.57 -21.77
N GLY A 354 -2.52 -14.00 -21.09
CA GLY A 354 -3.66 -13.35 -21.74
C GLY A 354 -3.28 -12.10 -22.51
N ARG A 355 -2.39 -11.28 -21.94
CA ARG A 355 -1.76 -10.13 -22.63
C ARG A 355 -1.03 -10.59 -23.90
N GLU A 356 -0.24 -11.64 -23.82
CA GLU A 356 0.48 -12.19 -24.97
C GLU A 356 -0.46 -12.72 -26.06
N ALA A 357 -1.50 -13.47 -25.66
CA ALA A 357 -2.48 -14.02 -26.59
C ALA A 357 -3.31 -12.96 -27.32
N THR A 358 -3.39 -11.75 -26.76
CA THR A 358 -4.13 -10.61 -27.33
C THR A 358 -3.21 -9.52 -27.90
N SER A 359 -1.90 -9.79 -28.03
CA SER A 359 -0.97 -8.81 -28.60
C SER A 359 -1.42 -8.36 -30.00
N GLY A 360 -1.48 -7.04 -30.23
CA GLY A 360 -1.92 -6.46 -31.50
C GLY A 360 -3.45 -6.43 -31.72
N THR A 361 -4.25 -6.82 -30.74
CA THR A 361 -5.73 -6.77 -30.79
C THR A 361 -6.30 -5.69 -29.86
N PRO A 362 -7.50 -5.13 -30.11
CA PRO A 362 -8.15 -4.17 -29.20
C PRO A 362 -8.37 -4.72 -27.78
N GLU A 363 -8.58 -6.03 -27.65
CA GLU A 363 -8.78 -6.73 -26.38
C GLU A 363 -7.56 -6.65 -25.46
N ARG A 364 -6.37 -6.33 -26.00
CA ARG A 364 -5.14 -6.14 -25.23
C ARG A 364 -5.28 -5.10 -24.12
N ALA A 365 -5.96 -3.98 -24.40
CA ALA A 365 -6.14 -2.91 -23.45
C ALA A 365 -6.87 -3.38 -22.18
N ALA A 366 -7.87 -4.24 -22.33
CA ALA A 366 -8.61 -4.80 -21.20
C ALA A 366 -7.75 -5.76 -20.35
N TRP A 367 -6.84 -6.52 -20.99
CA TRP A 367 -5.86 -7.34 -20.28
C TRP A 367 -4.78 -6.50 -19.57
N ASP A 368 -4.35 -5.39 -20.18
CA ASP A 368 -3.45 -4.43 -19.55
C ASP A 368 -4.10 -3.81 -18.30
N ALA A 369 -5.39 -3.41 -18.37
CA ALA A 369 -6.14 -2.90 -17.22
C ALA A 369 -6.28 -3.93 -16.08
N VAL A 370 -6.38 -5.24 -16.38
CA VAL A 370 -6.34 -6.29 -15.35
C VAL A 370 -4.94 -6.39 -14.73
N ALA A 371 -3.88 -6.27 -15.54
CA ALA A 371 -2.49 -6.34 -15.07
C ALA A 371 -2.10 -5.15 -14.19
N GLU A 372 -2.55 -3.94 -14.53
CA GLU A 372 -2.34 -2.72 -13.75
C GLU A 372 -3.04 -2.77 -12.40
N ARG A 373 -4.21 -3.40 -12.34
CA ARG A 373 -4.98 -3.55 -11.09
C ARG A 373 -4.49 -4.69 -10.20
N LEU A 374 -3.83 -5.70 -10.76
CA LEU A 374 -3.36 -6.86 -9.99
C LEU A 374 -2.45 -6.51 -8.79
N PRO A 375 -1.47 -5.60 -8.89
CA PRO A 375 -0.64 -5.23 -7.73
C PRO A 375 -1.29 -4.20 -6.79
N MET A 376 -2.52 -3.75 -7.07
CA MET A 376 -3.21 -2.77 -6.21
C MET A 376 -3.59 -3.39 -4.87
N ALA A 377 -3.36 -2.62 -3.81
CA ALA A 377 -3.85 -2.93 -2.47
C ALA A 377 -5.38 -3.06 -2.46
N PRO A 378 -5.93 -3.84 -1.52
CA PRO A 378 -7.35 -3.78 -1.21
C PRO A 378 -7.81 -2.36 -0.92
N ARG A 379 -9.00 -2.00 -1.38
CA ARG A 379 -9.59 -0.67 -1.25
C ARG A 379 -10.72 -0.73 -0.23
N LEU A 380 -10.63 0.10 0.81
CA LEU A 380 -11.61 0.24 1.88
C LEU A 380 -12.29 1.62 1.77
N ALA A 381 -13.58 1.63 1.47
CA ALA A 381 -14.38 2.85 1.56
C ALA A 381 -14.89 3.04 3.00
N VAL A 382 -14.69 4.23 3.56
CA VAL A 382 -15.27 4.66 4.83
C VAL A 382 -16.39 5.64 4.51
N VAL A 383 -17.64 5.25 4.75
CA VAL A 383 -18.83 5.98 4.30
C VAL A 383 -19.51 6.67 5.47
N GLY A 384 -19.73 7.97 5.35
CA GLY A 384 -20.33 8.83 6.36
C GLY A 384 -19.31 9.58 7.20
N ASP A 385 -19.82 10.31 8.19
CA ASP A 385 -19.02 11.19 9.05
C ASP A 385 -18.24 10.39 10.11
N LEU A 386 -17.14 9.80 9.68
CA LEU A 386 -16.15 9.16 10.55
C LEU A 386 -14.85 9.97 10.50
N PRO A 387 -14.11 10.05 11.61
CA PRO A 387 -12.77 10.62 11.61
C PRO A 387 -11.90 9.91 10.58
N ASP A 388 -11.09 10.68 9.84
CA ASP A 388 -10.12 10.12 8.91
C ASP A 388 -9.24 9.10 9.67
N PRO A 389 -9.25 7.82 9.28
CA PRO A 389 -8.48 6.79 9.96
C PRO A 389 -6.96 6.95 9.77
N GLY A 390 -6.52 7.86 8.90
CA GLY A 390 -5.12 8.04 8.53
C GLY A 390 -4.61 6.89 7.65
N GLU A 391 -3.29 6.83 7.47
CA GLU A 391 -2.66 5.77 6.68
C GLU A 391 -2.78 4.40 7.37
N LEU A 392 -3.33 3.42 6.64
CA LEU A 392 -3.44 2.04 7.07
C LEU A 392 -2.55 1.15 6.18
N PRO A 393 -1.52 0.49 6.74
CA PRO A 393 -0.59 -0.33 5.95
C PRO A 393 -1.30 -1.41 5.14
N GLY A 394 -0.98 -1.49 3.85
CA GLY A 394 -1.47 -2.54 2.95
C GLY A 394 -2.93 -2.41 2.50
N VAL A 395 -3.59 -1.27 2.77
CA VAL A 395 -4.97 -0.98 2.35
C VAL A 395 -5.06 0.47 1.87
N ALA A 396 -5.67 0.68 0.71
CA ALA A 396 -6.01 2.02 0.23
C ALA A 396 -7.36 2.45 0.81
N VAL A 397 -7.37 3.53 1.60
CA VAL A 397 -8.60 4.04 2.23
C VAL A 397 -9.20 5.17 1.40
N LEU A 398 -10.52 5.13 1.21
CA LEU A 398 -11.30 6.17 0.56
C LEU A 398 -12.37 6.67 1.52
N VAL A 399 -12.28 7.91 1.98
CA VAL A 399 -13.34 8.54 2.78
C VAL A 399 -14.42 9.09 1.84
N VAL A 400 -15.67 8.71 2.09
CA VAL A 400 -16.82 9.05 1.25
C VAL A 400 -17.90 9.71 2.09
N ASP A 401 -18.05 11.02 1.89
CA ASP A 401 -19.15 11.80 2.44
C ASP A 401 -20.37 11.72 1.50
N ALA A 402 -21.09 10.59 1.58
CA ALA A 402 -22.33 10.33 0.85
C ALA A 402 -23.21 9.33 1.61
N PRO A 403 -24.54 9.34 1.42
CA PRO A 403 -25.42 8.34 2.02
C PRO A 403 -25.12 6.93 1.50
N ALA A 404 -25.18 5.93 2.40
CA ALA A 404 -25.03 4.52 2.03
C ALA A 404 -26.33 3.97 1.38
N ASP A 405 -26.57 4.41 0.14
CA ASP A 405 -27.74 4.10 -0.68
C ASP A 405 -27.43 3.30 -1.96
N ARG A 406 -28.46 2.88 -2.68
CA ARG A 406 -28.28 2.06 -3.89
C ARG A 406 -27.32 2.69 -4.91
N ALA A 407 -27.37 4.01 -5.09
CA ALA A 407 -26.55 4.70 -6.08
C ALA A 407 -25.06 4.63 -5.72
N LEU A 408 -24.72 4.87 -4.45
CA LEU A 408 -23.34 4.73 -3.98
C LEU A 408 -22.83 3.29 -4.10
N ALA A 409 -23.69 2.30 -3.80
CA ALA A 409 -23.31 0.91 -3.97
C ALA A 409 -23.03 0.56 -5.44
N GLU A 410 -23.86 1.02 -6.38
CA GLU A 410 -23.61 0.80 -7.82
C GLU A 410 -22.30 1.42 -8.28
N GLU A 411 -21.94 2.59 -7.75
CA GLU A 411 -20.67 3.24 -8.04
C GLU A 411 -19.46 2.43 -7.52
N PHE A 412 -19.54 1.91 -6.29
CA PHE A 412 -18.48 1.05 -5.72
C PHE A 412 -18.29 -0.28 -6.48
N LEU A 413 -19.30 -0.71 -7.23
CA LEU A 413 -19.23 -1.92 -8.06
C LEU A 413 -18.74 -1.64 -9.47
N ALA A 414 -18.72 -0.38 -9.89
CA ALA A 414 -18.21 0.02 -11.19
C ALA A 414 -16.68 0.20 -11.12
N ASP A 415 -15.93 -0.74 -11.74
CA ASP A 415 -14.47 -0.64 -11.85
C ASP A 415 -14.03 0.69 -12.51
N GLU A 416 -14.77 1.14 -13.52
CA GLU A 416 -14.56 2.41 -14.26
C GLU A 416 -15.34 3.60 -13.65
N GLY A 417 -15.96 3.41 -12.48
CA GLY A 417 -16.67 4.47 -11.78
C GLY A 417 -15.71 5.55 -11.25
N PRO A 418 -16.22 6.75 -10.92
CA PRO A 418 -15.38 7.85 -10.45
C PRO A 418 -14.61 7.52 -9.16
N ARG A 419 -15.11 6.58 -8.36
CA ARG A 419 -14.42 6.03 -7.18
C ARG A 419 -13.75 4.68 -7.43
N GLY A 420 -13.98 4.04 -8.57
CA GLY A 420 -13.51 2.70 -8.94
C GLY A 420 -14.01 1.59 -8.00
N GLY A 421 -13.68 0.34 -8.34
CA GLY A 421 -14.09 -0.84 -7.56
C GLY A 421 -13.55 -0.85 -6.13
N ILE A 422 -14.39 -1.22 -5.16
CA ILE A 422 -14.06 -1.29 -3.72
C ILE A 422 -14.10 -2.75 -3.23
N ASP A 423 -13.23 -3.13 -2.29
CA ASP A 423 -13.19 -4.48 -1.70
C ASP A 423 -13.83 -4.55 -0.31
N ALA A 424 -13.98 -3.41 0.34
CA ALA A 424 -14.66 -3.30 1.63
C ALA A 424 -15.29 -1.93 1.85
N VAL A 425 -16.41 -1.90 2.57
CA VAL A 425 -17.09 -0.69 3.00
C VAL A 425 -17.28 -0.73 4.51
N LEU A 426 -16.88 0.34 5.18
CA LEU A 426 -17.20 0.61 6.58
C LEU A 426 -18.19 1.79 6.64
N CYS A 427 -19.43 1.53 7.04
CA CYS A 427 -20.44 2.57 7.17
C CYS A 427 -20.48 3.15 8.59
N ALA A 428 -20.44 4.47 8.72
CA ALA A 428 -20.60 5.20 9.98
C ALA A 428 -21.95 4.89 10.66
N VAL A 429 -22.98 4.75 9.84
CA VAL A 429 -24.36 4.48 10.24
C VAL A 429 -24.86 3.22 9.51
N ALA A 430 -25.90 2.60 10.05
CA ALA A 430 -26.51 1.44 9.42
C ALA A 430 -26.94 1.76 7.97
N PRO A 431 -26.40 1.06 6.95
CA PRO A 431 -26.72 1.34 5.56
C PRO A 431 -28.15 0.97 5.20
N SER A 432 -28.64 1.47 4.06
CA SER A 432 -29.96 1.09 3.55
C SER A 432 -30.03 -0.40 3.17
N PRO A 433 -31.22 -1.05 3.22
CA PRO A 433 -31.38 -2.42 2.73
C PRO A 433 -30.99 -2.58 1.25
N GLU A 434 -31.19 -1.53 0.45
CA GLU A 434 -30.85 -1.54 -0.97
C GLU A 434 -29.35 -1.50 -1.21
N PHE A 435 -28.61 -0.69 -0.43
CA PHE A 435 -27.15 -0.68 -0.43
C PHE A 435 -26.58 -2.07 -0.12
N ARG A 436 -27.07 -2.72 0.95
CA ARG A 436 -26.67 -4.09 1.32
C ARG A 436 -26.95 -5.08 0.19
N ARG A 437 -28.13 -5.01 -0.42
CA ARG A 437 -28.54 -5.90 -1.50
C ARG A 437 -27.70 -5.70 -2.77
N ALA A 438 -27.34 -4.47 -3.10
CA ALA A 438 -26.48 -4.17 -4.24
C ALA A 438 -25.08 -4.76 -4.04
N LEU A 439 -24.44 -4.51 -2.91
CA LEU A 439 -23.11 -5.07 -2.60
C LEU A 439 -23.10 -6.60 -2.54
N ARG A 440 -24.19 -7.24 -2.11
CA ARG A 440 -24.34 -8.71 -2.17
C ARG A 440 -24.29 -9.28 -3.58
N SER A 441 -24.72 -8.51 -4.58
CA SER A 441 -24.73 -8.93 -5.98
C SER A 441 -23.41 -8.65 -6.70
N ALA A 442 -22.40 -8.14 -5.97
CA ALA A 442 -21.09 -7.82 -6.50
C ALA A 442 -20.39 -9.05 -7.08
N ARG A 443 -19.67 -8.84 -8.20
CA ARG A 443 -18.83 -9.90 -8.78
C ARG A 443 -17.61 -10.21 -7.92
N ASN A 444 -17.06 -9.19 -7.28
CA ASN A 444 -16.02 -9.30 -6.28
C ASN A 444 -16.67 -9.27 -4.90
N ARG A 445 -16.12 -10.01 -3.92
CA ARG A 445 -16.58 -9.90 -2.54
C ARG A 445 -16.34 -8.47 -2.06
N VAL A 446 -17.38 -7.83 -1.52
CA VAL A 446 -17.26 -6.54 -0.83
C VAL A 446 -17.60 -6.74 0.63
N VAL A 447 -16.60 -6.64 1.50
CA VAL A 447 -16.82 -6.77 2.95
C VAL A 447 -17.63 -5.56 3.43
N LEU A 448 -18.76 -5.78 4.08
CA LEU A 448 -19.54 -4.69 4.66
C LEU A 448 -19.47 -4.72 6.19
N ALA A 449 -19.00 -3.62 6.78
CA ALA A 449 -18.92 -3.44 8.23
C ALA A 449 -19.64 -2.15 8.66
N GLU A 450 -20.10 -2.10 9.90
CA GLU A 450 -20.73 -0.92 10.51
C GLU A 450 -19.84 -0.38 11.64
N ALA A 451 -19.59 0.92 11.65
CA ALA A 451 -18.80 1.57 12.69
C ALA A 451 -19.50 1.43 14.04
N GLY A 452 -18.71 1.08 15.07
CA GLY A 452 -19.21 0.71 16.40
C GLY A 452 -19.34 -0.81 16.63
N THR A 453 -19.34 -1.63 15.57
CA THR A 453 -19.25 -3.10 15.70
C THR A 453 -17.82 -3.60 15.63
N VAL A 454 -17.01 -3.02 14.74
CA VAL A 454 -15.62 -3.38 14.51
C VAL A 454 -14.79 -2.11 14.23
N PRO A 455 -13.61 -1.93 14.85
CA PRO A 455 -12.74 -0.81 14.55
C PRO A 455 -12.21 -0.84 13.11
N VAL A 456 -12.06 0.32 12.47
CA VAL A 456 -11.51 0.46 11.10
C VAL A 456 -10.15 -0.23 10.93
N ALA A 457 -9.26 -0.11 11.93
CA ALA A 457 -7.95 -0.76 11.90
C ALA A 457 -8.02 -2.29 11.85
N VAL A 458 -9.06 -2.89 12.46
CA VAL A 458 -9.27 -4.35 12.42
C VAL A 458 -9.74 -4.79 11.04
N VAL A 459 -10.65 -4.03 10.43
CA VAL A 459 -11.10 -4.29 9.05
C VAL A 459 -9.93 -4.16 8.08
N ALA A 460 -9.14 -3.09 8.20
CA ALA A 460 -7.98 -2.87 7.35
C ALA A 460 -6.90 -3.95 7.51
N ALA A 461 -6.54 -4.33 8.75
CA ALA A 461 -5.59 -5.42 8.98
C ALA A 461 -6.08 -6.75 8.37
N ALA A 462 -7.38 -7.03 8.47
CA ALA A 462 -7.99 -8.22 7.89
C ALA A 462 -7.99 -8.21 6.35
N LEU A 463 -8.05 -7.04 5.72
CA LEU A 463 -7.91 -6.85 4.27
C LEU A 463 -6.45 -6.97 3.83
N ALA A 464 -5.54 -6.28 4.50
CA ALA A 464 -4.10 -6.31 4.22
C ALA A 464 -3.57 -7.76 4.26
N ALA A 465 -3.93 -8.51 5.31
CA ALA A 465 -3.57 -9.91 5.45
C ALA A 465 -4.04 -10.77 4.25
N ARG A 466 -5.18 -10.41 3.64
CA ARG A 466 -5.75 -11.10 2.47
C ARG A 466 -5.39 -10.47 1.14
N GLY A 467 -4.56 -9.42 1.13
CA GLY A 467 -4.24 -8.61 -0.05
C GLY A 467 -3.93 -9.43 -1.29
N PRO A 468 -3.00 -10.41 -1.23
CA PRO A 468 -2.66 -11.23 -2.40
C PRO A 468 -3.84 -12.05 -2.94
N VAL A 469 -4.71 -12.57 -2.07
CA VAL A 469 -5.88 -13.39 -2.46
C VAL A 469 -6.99 -12.51 -3.04
N ILE A 470 -7.23 -11.34 -2.44
CA ILE A 470 -8.21 -10.35 -2.95
C ILE A 470 -7.79 -9.87 -4.34
N ALA A 471 -6.51 -9.50 -4.50
CA ALA A 471 -5.93 -9.10 -5.77
C ALA A 471 -6.07 -10.19 -6.84
N ALA A 472 -5.70 -11.43 -6.49
CA ALA A 472 -5.82 -12.58 -7.38
C ALA A 472 -7.28 -12.85 -7.79
N LYS A 473 -8.22 -12.78 -6.84
CA LYS A 473 -9.66 -12.99 -7.12
C LYS A 473 -10.20 -11.92 -8.06
N ARG A 474 -9.89 -10.65 -7.79
CA ARG A 474 -10.31 -9.51 -8.64
C ARG A 474 -9.83 -9.70 -10.08
N ALA A 475 -8.57 -10.08 -10.26
CA ALA A 475 -8.01 -10.35 -11.57
C ALA A 475 -8.69 -11.55 -12.25
N VAL A 476 -8.95 -12.65 -11.54
CA VAL A 476 -9.67 -13.83 -12.10
C VAL A 476 -11.10 -13.49 -12.52
N VAL A 477 -11.80 -12.65 -11.77
CA VAL A 477 -13.12 -12.13 -12.13
C VAL A 477 -13.04 -11.29 -13.41
N GLY A 478 -12.06 -10.39 -13.51
CA GLY A 478 -11.81 -9.60 -14.72
C GLY A 478 -11.50 -10.48 -15.94
N MET A 479 -10.55 -11.42 -15.78
CA MET A 479 -10.17 -12.37 -16.83
C MET A 479 -11.32 -13.25 -17.30
N SER A 480 -12.25 -13.65 -16.41
CA SER A 480 -13.37 -14.54 -16.74
C SER A 480 -14.30 -13.99 -17.83
N ALA A 481 -14.38 -12.66 -17.98
CA ALA A 481 -15.08 -12.03 -19.10
C ALA A 481 -14.18 -12.01 -20.36
N LEU A 482 -12.91 -11.64 -20.20
CA LEU A 482 -11.97 -11.48 -21.31
C LEU A 482 -11.63 -12.79 -22.02
N VAL A 483 -11.50 -13.90 -21.30
CA VAL A 483 -11.21 -15.19 -21.93
C VAL A 483 -12.34 -15.69 -22.84
N ARG A 484 -13.54 -15.10 -22.77
CA ARG A 484 -14.65 -15.47 -23.67
C ARG A 484 -14.47 -14.95 -25.09
N SER A 485 -13.67 -13.91 -25.31
CA SER A 485 -13.31 -13.44 -26.66
C SER A 485 -12.25 -14.33 -27.32
N LEU A 486 -11.56 -15.18 -26.55
CA LEU A 486 -10.62 -16.15 -27.08
C LEU A 486 -11.33 -17.34 -27.75
N PRO A 487 -10.69 -18.03 -28.72
CA PRO A 487 -11.27 -19.21 -29.37
C PRO A 487 -11.72 -20.28 -28.36
N PRO A 488 -12.81 -21.02 -28.61
CA PRO A 488 -13.38 -21.94 -27.63
C PRO A 488 -12.41 -22.98 -27.04
N GLY A 489 -11.45 -23.46 -27.83
CA GLY A 489 -10.41 -24.42 -27.42
C GLY A 489 -9.13 -23.79 -26.85
N HIS A 490 -9.09 -22.47 -26.66
CA HIS A 490 -7.88 -21.80 -26.16
C HIS A 490 -7.60 -22.19 -24.71
N ARG A 491 -6.38 -22.68 -24.43
CA ARG A 491 -5.95 -23.18 -23.11
C ARG A 491 -6.21 -22.24 -21.94
N LEU A 492 -6.16 -20.92 -22.17
CA LEU A 492 -6.41 -19.91 -21.14
C LEU A 492 -7.83 -19.92 -20.61
N ARG A 493 -8.83 -20.27 -21.43
CA ARG A 493 -10.23 -20.37 -20.98
C ARG A 493 -10.33 -21.37 -19.84
N TRP A 494 -9.81 -22.56 -20.09
CA TRP A 494 -9.76 -23.63 -19.10
C TRP A 494 -8.87 -23.30 -17.91
N ALA A 495 -7.70 -22.68 -18.13
CA ALA A 495 -6.79 -22.35 -17.04
C ALA A 495 -7.38 -21.32 -16.06
N VAL A 496 -8.09 -20.30 -16.56
CA VAL A 496 -8.79 -19.31 -15.73
C VAL A 496 -9.98 -19.93 -15.00
N ASP A 497 -10.80 -20.73 -15.68
CA ASP A 497 -11.93 -21.42 -15.03
C ASP A 497 -11.45 -22.39 -13.94
N ARG A 498 -10.37 -23.13 -14.20
CA ARG A 498 -9.77 -24.04 -13.22
C ARG A 498 -9.28 -23.29 -11.98
N VAL A 499 -8.54 -22.19 -12.15
CA VAL A 499 -8.11 -21.36 -11.02
C VAL A 499 -9.30 -20.79 -10.26
N ARG A 500 -10.38 -20.40 -10.94
CA ARG A 500 -11.60 -19.91 -10.27
C ARG A 500 -12.25 -20.97 -9.40
N VAL A 501 -12.29 -22.24 -9.84
CA VAL A 501 -13.01 -23.33 -9.16
C VAL A 501 -12.16 -24.05 -8.12
N ASP A 502 -10.89 -24.30 -8.40
CA ASP A 502 -10.05 -25.22 -7.62
C ASP A 502 -9.26 -24.51 -6.50
N THR A 503 -9.21 -23.17 -6.49
CA THR A 503 -8.45 -22.41 -5.49
C THR A 503 -9.18 -22.39 -4.16
N HIS A 504 -8.61 -23.06 -3.16
CA HIS A 504 -9.21 -23.20 -1.83
C HIS A 504 -9.41 -21.84 -1.13
N GLU A 505 -8.45 -20.93 -1.25
CA GLU A 505 -8.53 -19.59 -0.68
C GLU A 505 -9.69 -18.75 -1.25
N PHE A 506 -10.09 -18.98 -2.50
CA PHE A 506 -11.27 -18.33 -3.07
C PHE A 506 -12.56 -18.91 -2.50
N ALA A 507 -12.62 -20.24 -2.34
CA ALA A 507 -13.74 -20.90 -1.69
C ALA A 507 -13.90 -20.44 -0.22
N GLU A 508 -12.80 -20.25 0.51
CA GLU A 508 -12.83 -19.69 1.87
C GLU A 508 -13.42 -18.27 1.91
N LEU A 509 -13.04 -17.41 0.95
CA LEU A 509 -13.60 -16.06 0.86
C LEU A 509 -15.08 -16.07 0.54
N GLU A 510 -15.54 -16.98 -0.33
CA GLU A 510 -16.95 -17.12 -0.69
C GLU A 510 -17.79 -17.68 0.44
N LEU A 511 -17.27 -18.65 1.18
CA LEU A 511 -17.96 -19.17 2.35
C LEU A 511 -18.04 -18.11 3.45
N LEU A 512 -16.97 -17.35 3.66
CA LEU A 512 -16.96 -16.27 4.65
C LEU A 512 -18.03 -15.22 4.31
N ASP A 513 -18.15 -14.86 3.04
CA ASP A 513 -19.20 -13.97 2.54
C ASP A 513 -20.61 -14.55 2.77
N ALA A 514 -20.84 -15.82 2.43
CA ALA A 514 -22.13 -16.47 2.64
C ALA A 514 -22.54 -16.53 4.12
N ILE A 515 -21.58 -16.71 5.04
CA ILE A 515 -21.84 -16.71 6.49
C ILE A 515 -22.11 -15.30 7.01
N GLU A 516 -21.33 -14.30 6.58
CA GLU A 516 -21.54 -12.88 6.94
C GLU A 516 -22.91 -12.38 6.47
N HIS A 517 -23.40 -12.89 5.34
CA HIS A 517 -24.75 -12.63 4.84
C HIS A 517 -25.86 -13.44 5.54
N GLY A 518 -25.50 -14.36 6.44
CA GLY A 518 -26.44 -15.20 7.16
C GLY A 518 -27.12 -16.25 6.27
N GLU A 519 -26.50 -16.66 5.16
CA GLU A 519 -27.05 -17.69 4.27
C GLU A 519 -26.81 -19.11 4.80
N LEU A 520 -25.70 -19.33 5.50
CA LEU A 520 -25.24 -20.66 5.92
C LEU A 520 -24.71 -20.64 7.36
N LEU A 521 -24.77 -21.79 8.02
CA LEU A 521 -24.08 -22.05 9.29
C LEU A 521 -24.43 -21.07 10.43
N ARG A 522 -25.65 -20.51 10.44
CA ARG A 522 -26.08 -19.47 11.39
C ARG A 522 -25.78 -19.82 12.85
N ALA A 523 -26.03 -21.08 13.25
CA ALA A 523 -25.82 -21.55 14.62
C ALA A 523 -24.34 -21.58 15.04
N VAL A 524 -23.42 -21.68 14.08
CA VAL A 524 -21.97 -21.84 14.32
C VAL A 524 -21.15 -20.77 13.58
N ALA A 525 -21.80 -19.66 13.18
CA ALA A 525 -21.23 -18.61 12.34
C ALA A 525 -19.97 -18.00 12.94
N VAL A 526 -19.94 -17.77 14.26
CA VAL A 526 -18.76 -17.21 14.95
C VAL A 526 -17.55 -18.14 14.84
N ALA A 527 -17.74 -19.45 15.03
CA ALA A 527 -16.66 -20.42 14.93
C ALA A 527 -16.18 -20.58 13.48
N ALA A 528 -17.12 -20.60 12.53
CA ALA A 528 -16.83 -20.72 11.10
C ALA A 528 -16.10 -19.48 10.55
N THR A 529 -16.60 -18.27 10.81
CA THR A 529 -15.96 -17.01 10.37
C THR A 529 -14.56 -16.84 10.99
N ARG A 530 -14.39 -17.22 12.27
CA ARG A 530 -13.06 -17.24 12.91
C ARG A 530 -12.11 -18.19 12.18
N LEU A 531 -12.53 -19.43 11.91
CA LEU A 531 -11.69 -20.40 11.20
C LEU A 531 -11.36 -19.96 9.78
N LEU A 532 -12.27 -19.29 9.08
CA LEU A 532 -12.02 -18.67 7.77
C LEU A 532 -11.13 -17.41 7.87
N GLY A 533 -10.72 -17.05 9.09
CA GLY A 533 -9.74 -16.02 9.38
C GLY A 533 -10.30 -14.61 9.42
N ALA A 534 -11.60 -14.42 9.67
CA ALA A 534 -12.26 -13.10 9.68
C ALA A 534 -11.49 -12.04 10.49
N ARG A 535 -10.77 -12.46 11.54
CA ARG A 535 -9.96 -11.60 12.42
C ARG A 535 -8.44 -11.88 12.39
N GLY A 536 -7.96 -12.60 11.39
CA GLY A 536 -6.55 -12.97 11.27
C GLY A 536 -6.38 -14.28 10.51
N ILE A 537 -5.35 -14.36 9.66
CA ILE A 537 -5.11 -15.51 8.77
C ILE A 537 -4.11 -16.52 9.33
N ASP A 538 -3.42 -16.21 10.44
CA ASP A 538 -2.51 -17.14 11.09
C ASP A 538 -3.26 -18.24 11.83
N ALA A 539 -2.61 -19.40 12.02
CA ALA A 539 -3.24 -20.57 12.61
C ALA A 539 -3.80 -20.32 14.02
N ARG A 540 -3.13 -19.50 14.85
CA ARG A 540 -3.55 -19.23 16.23
C ARG A 540 -4.81 -18.37 16.23
N SER A 541 -4.86 -17.30 15.45
CA SER A 541 -6.06 -16.48 15.27
C SER A 541 -7.25 -17.28 14.74
N ARG A 542 -7.01 -18.13 13.73
CA ARG A 542 -8.06 -18.98 13.12
C ARG A 542 -8.65 -19.99 14.09
N LEU A 543 -7.83 -20.54 14.99
CA LEU A 543 -8.25 -21.51 15.99
C LEU A 543 -8.75 -20.85 17.29
N GLY A 544 -8.60 -19.52 17.44
CA GLY A 544 -8.97 -18.79 18.65
C GLY A 544 -8.02 -19.04 19.82
N LEU A 545 -6.74 -19.27 19.52
CA LEU A 545 -5.68 -19.51 20.49
C LEU A 545 -4.90 -18.22 20.79
N PRO A 546 -4.24 -18.12 21.96
CA PRO A 546 -3.27 -17.07 22.24
C PRO A 546 -2.14 -17.02 21.20
N SER A 547 -1.58 -15.82 20.93
CA SER A 547 -0.52 -15.63 19.93
C SER A 547 0.79 -16.35 20.28
N ASP A 548 0.99 -16.70 21.54
CA ASP A 548 2.15 -17.43 22.08
C ASP A 548 1.88 -18.93 22.29
N ALA A 549 0.72 -19.44 21.89
CA ALA A 549 0.39 -20.86 22.01
C ALA A 549 1.43 -21.73 21.29
N ALA A 550 1.87 -22.82 21.93
CA ALA A 550 2.83 -23.75 21.34
C ALA A 550 2.26 -24.51 20.12
N ASP A 551 3.12 -24.92 19.19
CA ASP A 551 2.71 -25.53 17.92
C ASP A 551 1.97 -26.87 18.10
N ASP A 552 2.26 -27.61 19.18
CA ASP A 552 1.54 -28.84 19.53
C ASP A 552 0.09 -28.57 19.94
N VAL A 553 -0.17 -27.46 20.64
CA VAL A 553 -1.51 -26.97 20.99
C VAL A 553 -2.26 -26.56 19.72
N VAL A 554 -1.58 -25.86 18.79
CA VAL A 554 -2.14 -25.49 17.48
C VAL A 554 -2.55 -26.73 16.69
N ALA A 555 -1.66 -27.72 16.56
CA ALA A 555 -1.94 -28.96 15.83
C ALA A 555 -3.08 -29.78 16.48
N SER A 556 -3.15 -29.81 17.82
CA SER A 556 -4.24 -30.46 18.55
C SER A 556 -5.59 -29.76 18.30
N ALA A 557 -5.64 -28.44 18.41
CA ALA A 557 -6.84 -27.64 18.17
C ALA A 557 -7.31 -27.75 16.71
N ALA A 558 -6.39 -27.76 15.74
CA ALA A 558 -6.70 -27.99 14.34
C ALA A 558 -7.37 -29.36 14.12
N ARG A 559 -6.79 -30.46 14.65
CA ARG A 559 -7.39 -31.80 14.57
C ARG A 559 -8.78 -31.90 15.22
N ALA A 560 -8.98 -31.21 16.35
CA ALA A 560 -10.28 -31.12 17.00
C ALA A 560 -11.29 -30.38 16.12
N ALA A 561 -10.90 -29.27 15.49
CA ALA A 561 -11.74 -28.53 14.56
C ALA A 561 -12.13 -29.39 13.33
N VAL A 562 -11.18 -30.12 12.73
CA VAL A 562 -11.45 -31.06 11.63
C VAL A 562 -12.53 -32.07 12.02
N SER A 563 -12.36 -32.70 13.18
CA SER A 563 -13.30 -33.71 13.68
C SER A 563 -14.69 -33.10 13.93
N GLY A 564 -14.74 -31.90 14.53
CA GLY A 564 -15.98 -31.18 14.79
C GLY A 564 -16.75 -30.80 13.53
N TRP A 565 -16.07 -30.30 12.50
CA TRP A 565 -16.72 -29.91 11.23
C TRP A 565 -17.18 -31.12 10.40
N ARG A 566 -16.39 -32.21 10.39
CA ARG A 566 -16.83 -33.47 9.76
C ARG A 566 -18.05 -34.08 10.47
N ALA A 567 -18.10 -34.01 11.80
CA ALA A 567 -19.27 -34.45 12.55
C ALA A 567 -20.52 -33.60 12.23
N HIS A 568 -20.36 -32.29 12.08
CA HIS A 568 -21.46 -31.42 11.61
C HIS A 568 -21.90 -31.79 10.19
N ALA A 569 -20.97 -32.01 9.26
CA ALA A 569 -21.29 -32.42 7.89
C ALA A 569 -22.06 -33.75 7.81
N ALA A 570 -21.76 -34.69 8.71
CA ALA A 570 -22.39 -36.01 8.77
C ALA A 570 -23.80 -35.98 9.39
N HIS A 571 -24.23 -34.88 10.00
CA HIS A 571 -25.52 -34.82 10.67
C HIS A 571 -26.68 -34.90 9.65
N PRO A 572 -27.69 -35.78 9.84
CA PRO A 572 -28.74 -36.03 8.83
C PRO A 572 -29.58 -34.80 8.44
N VAL A 573 -29.74 -33.87 9.38
CA VAL A 573 -30.57 -32.65 9.22
C VAL A 573 -29.84 -31.55 8.40
N VAL A 574 -28.52 -31.68 8.20
CA VAL A 574 -27.73 -30.68 7.49
C VAL A 574 -27.97 -30.79 5.98
N GLY A 575 -28.39 -29.68 5.36
CA GLY A 575 -28.64 -29.62 3.92
C GLY A 575 -27.36 -29.72 3.09
N GLY A 576 -27.47 -30.00 1.80
CA GLY A 576 -26.29 -30.21 0.92
C GLY A 576 -25.31 -29.02 0.89
N ARG A 577 -25.83 -27.79 0.87
CA ARG A 577 -25.00 -26.56 0.85
C ARG A 577 -24.27 -26.32 2.16
N GLU A 578 -24.91 -26.58 3.31
CA GLU A 578 -24.26 -26.51 4.62
C GLU A 578 -23.25 -27.66 4.83
N ARG A 579 -23.53 -28.85 4.30
CA ARG A 579 -22.58 -29.97 4.33
C ARG A 579 -21.29 -29.62 3.59
N ALA A 580 -21.41 -29.09 2.37
CA ALA A 580 -20.25 -28.63 1.60
C ALA A 580 -19.46 -27.52 2.32
N ALA A 581 -20.15 -26.61 3.01
CA ALA A 581 -19.52 -25.58 3.83
C ALA A 581 -18.73 -26.18 5.01
N CYS A 582 -19.31 -27.14 5.74
CA CYS A 582 -18.62 -27.86 6.80
C CYS A 582 -17.41 -28.65 6.29
N GLU A 583 -17.50 -29.28 5.12
CA GLU A 583 -16.37 -29.98 4.50
C GLU A 583 -15.26 -29.01 4.09
N LEU A 584 -15.60 -27.82 3.58
CA LEU A 584 -14.60 -26.78 3.30
C LEU A 584 -13.89 -26.33 4.58
N LEU A 585 -14.63 -26.10 5.67
CA LEU A 585 -14.06 -25.73 6.97
C LEU A 585 -13.17 -26.84 7.54
N ALA A 586 -13.52 -28.11 7.34
CA ALA A 586 -12.66 -29.23 7.71
C ALA A 586 -11.34 -29.20 6.92
N ARG A 587 -11.38 -28.99 5.60
CA ARG A 587 -10.17 -28.84 4.77
C ARG A 587 -9.33 -27.62 5.18
N THR A 588 -9.97 -26.50 5.50
CA THR A 588 -9.28 -25.32 6.05
C THR A 588 -8.53 -25.67 7.34
N ALA A 589 -9.16 -26.38 8.27
CA ALA A 589 -8.51 -26.80 9.51
C ALA A 589 -7.40 -27.84 9.27
N GLU A 590 -7.54 -28.73 8.29
CA GLU A 590 -6.49 -29.69 7.90
C GLU A 590 -5.23 -28.97 7.41
N GLY A 591 -5.40 -27.92 6.60
CA GLY A 591 -4.28 -27.11 6.10
C GLY A 591 -3.50 -26.38 7.21
N LEU A 592 -4.05 -26.25 8.42
CA LEU A 592 -3.35 -25.65 9.58
C LEU A 592 -2.49 -26.66 10.36
N ILE A 593 -2.54 -27.96 10.02
CA ILE A 593 -1.77 -29.01 10.70
C ILE A 593 -0.36 -29.11 10.11
N THR A 594 -0.23 -28.83 8.82
CA THR A 594 1.01 -28.76 8.03
C THR A 594 1.65 -27.39 8.12
#